data_AF-A0A7Z2YBJ0-F1
#
_entry.id   AF-A0A7Z2YBJ0-F1
#
_cell.length_a   1.000
_cell.length_b   1.000
_cell.length_c   1.000
_cell.angle_alpha   90.00
_cell.angle_beta   90.00
_cell.angle_gamma   90.00
#
_symmetry.space_group_name_H-M   'P 1'
#
loop_
_entity.id
_entity.type
_entity.pdbx_description
1 polymer ?
#
loop_
_entity_poly.entity_id
_entity_poly.type
_entity_poly.pdbx_seq_one_letter_code
_entity_poly.pdbx_strand_id
1 'polypeptide(L)' 'MIKTDSCPKCGGQKVKEGVVHSAAGAVHMLPKGNPRSTSSPVLSHYCSSCGYILEWYVEHPERLD' A
#
# COMPACT_ATOMS: atom_id res chain seq x y z
N MET A 1 16.20 2.67 -6.44
CA MET A 1 14.93 2.51 -7.19
C MET A 1 14.95 1.15 -7.86
N ILE A 2 14.22 0.16 -7.32
CA ILE A 2 14.03 -1.10 -8.04
C ILE A 2 12.96 -0.82 -9.10
N LYS A 3 13.41 -0.50 -10.33
CA LYS A 3 12.56 -0.50 -11.52
C LYS A 3 12.32 -1.96 -11.91
N THR A 4 11.43 -2.63 -11.20
CA THR A 4 10.88 -3.90 -11.69
C THR A 4 9.53 -3.59 -12.30
N ASP A 5 9.54 -3.27 -13.59
CA ASP A 5 8.33 -3.20 -14.43
C ASP A 5 7.64 -4.58 -14.53
N SER A 6 8.16 -5.61 -13.85
CA SER A 6 7.68 -6.98 -13.82
C SER A 6 7.42 -7.47 -12.40
N CYS A 7 6.32 -8.21 -12.22
CA CYS A 7 5.97 -8.88 -10.98
C CYS A 7 6.98 -9.99 -10.66
N PRO A 8 7.59 -10.03 -9.47
CA PRO A 8 8.60 -11.03 -9.12
C PRO A 8 8.02 -12.44 -8.99
N LYS A 9 6.70 -12.58 -8.79
CA LYS A 9 6.04 -13.89 -8.63
C LYS A 9 5.69 -14.55 -9.96
N CYS A 10 5.24 -13.80 -10.97
CA CYS A 10 4.75 -14.36 -12.23
C CYS A 10 5.39 -13.78 -13.49
N GLY A 11 6.31 -12.82 -13.36
CA GLY A 11 6.93 -12.11 -14.48
C GLY A 11 6.01 -11.14 -15.23
N GLY A 12 4.72 -11.04 -14.85
CA GLY A 12 3.76 -10.17 -15.53
C GLY A 12 4.02 -8.68 -15.31
N GLN A 13 3.78 -7.86 -16.33
CA GLN A 13 4.12 -6.43 -16.33
C GLN A 13 2.99 -5.49 -15.88
N LYS A 14 1.87 -6.04 -15.39
CA LYS A 14 0.67 -5.25 -15.04
C LYS A 14 0.61 -4.98 -13.54
N VAL A 15 1.41 -4.03 -13.07
CA VAL A 15 1.32 -3.49 -11.70
C VAL A 15 0.23 -2.41 -11.65
N LYS A 16 -0.60 -2.45 -10.62
CA LYS A 16 -1.64 -1.45 -10.34
C LYS A 16 -1.53 -0.99 -8.88
N GLU A 17 -2.00 0.21 -8.61
CA GLU A 17 -2.22 0.73 -7.26
C GLU A 17 -3.65 0.41 -6.80
N GLY A 18 -3.83 0.22 -5.50
CA GLY A 18 -5.13 0.05 -4.86
C GLY A 18 -5.11 0.44 -3.38
N VAL A 19 -6.29 0.65 -2.82
CA VAL A 19 -6.50 0.90 -1.39
C VAL A 19 -6.77 -0.42 -0.68
N VAL A 20 -6.12 -0.64 0.47
CA VAL A 20 -6.41 -1.80 1.32
C VAL A 20 -7.68 -1.51 2.12
N HIS A 21 -8.71 -2.32 1.96
CA HIS A 21 -9.98 -2.19 2.69
C HIS A 21 -10.14 -3.28 3.76
N SER A 22 -10.65 -2.86 4.92
CA SER A 22 -11.29 -3.71 5.91
C SER A 22 -12.82 -3.61 5.79
N ALA A 23 -13.58 -4.44 6.50
CA ALA A 23 -15.03 -4.34 6.55
C ALA A 23 -15.55 -2.96 7.01
N ALA A 24 -14.73 -2.21 7.75
CA ALA A 24 -15.07 -0.89 8.29
C ALA A 24 -14.60 0.29 7.39
N GLY A 25 -13.95 0.02 6.26
CA GLY A 25 -13.40 1.06 5.36
C GLY A 25 -11.91 0.85 5.05
N ALA A 26 -11.30 1.87 4.44
CA ALA A 26 -9.86 1.85 4.13
C ALA A 26 -9.04 1.60 5.41
N VAL A 27 -7.92 0.88 5.27
CA VAL A 27 -6.95 0.68 6.35
C VAL A 27 -6.05 1.91 6.40
N HIS A 28 -5.85 2.42 7.61
CA HIS A 28 -5.00 3.59 7.85
C HIS A 28 -3.84 3.24 8.78
N MET A 29 -2.70 3.89 8.55
CA MET A 29 -1.57 3.92 9.45
C MET A 29 -1.76 5.02 10.50
N LEU A 30 -1.37 4.72 11.74
CA LEU A 30 -1.34 5.65 12.87
C LEU A 30 0.09 5.72 13.42
N PRO A 31 0.54 6.88 13.94
CA PRO A 31 1.83 6.97 14.61
C PRO A 31 1.89 6.04 15.81
N LYS A 32 3.02 5.34 15.96
CA LYS A 32 3.22 4.47 17.12
C LYS A 32 3.30 5.33 18.38
N GLY A 33 2.36 5.11 19.30
CA GLY A 33 2.30 5.85 20.57
C GLY A 33 1.40 7.11 20.55
N ASN A 34 0.87 7.49 19.39
CA ASN A 34 -0.12 8.57 19.30
C ASN A 34 -1.34 8.18 18.43
N PRO A 35 -2.16 7.22 18.89
CA PRO A 35 -3.29 6.70 18.13
C PRO A 35 -4.44 7.71 17.95
N ARG A 36 -4.37 8.89 18.57
CA ARG A 36 -5.33 9.99 18.39
C ARG A 36 -4.87 11.02 17.33
N SER A 37 -3.66 10.86 16.80
CA SER A 37 -3.16 11.74 15.74
C SER A 37 -3.93 11.54 14.43
N THR A 38 -3.67 12.43 13.48
CA THR A 38 -4.12 12.27 12.11
C THR A 38 -3.54 10.98 11.52
N SER A 39 -4.41 10.20 10.86
CA SER A 39 -4.02 8.96 10.20
C SER A 39 -3.77 9.16 8.71
N SER A 40 -3.19 8.14 8.08
CA SER A 40 -2.86 8.15 6.66
C SER A 40 -3.30 6.83 6.01
N PRO A 41 -4.03 6.83 4.88
CA PRO A 41 -4.41 5.60 4.19
C PRO A 41 -3.21 4.73 3.81
N VAL A 42 -3.39 3.41 3.86
CA VAL A 42 -2.43 2.43 3.35
C VAL A 42 -2.79 2.06 1.91
N LEU A 43 -1.90 2.40 0.98
CA LEU A 43 -1.96 2.02 -0.42
C LEU A 43 -1.10 0.78 -0.68
N SER A 44 -1.42 0.08 -1.77
CA SER A 44 -0.69 -1.10 -2.21
C SER A 44 -0.44 -1.10 -3.70
N HIS A 45 0.80 -1.40 -4.09
CA HIS A 45 1.08 -1.87 -5.43
C HIS A 45 0.88 -3.39 -5.49
N TYR A 46 0.05 -3.85 -6.42
CA TYR A 46 -0.23 -5.26 -6.64
C TYR A 46 -0.17 -5.63 -8.12
N CYS A 47 0.21 -6.88 -8.38
CA CYS A 47 0.18 -7.45 -9.72
C CYS A 47 -1.26 -7.81 -10.07
N SER A 48 -1.86 -7.07 -11.00
CA SER A 48 -3.22 -7.34 -11.46
C SER A 48 -3.36 -8.63 -12.27
N SER A 49 -2.23 -9.27 -12.67
CA SER A 49 -2.26 -10.57 -13.34
C SER A 49 -2.36 -11.76 -12.38
N CYS A 50 -1.74 -11.70 -11.19
CA CYS A 50 -1.66 -12.85 -10.27
C CYS A 50 -1.98 -12.55 -8.81
N GLY A 51 -2.32 -11.31 -8.47
CA GLY A 51 -2.69 -10.89 -7.12
C GLY A 51 -1.52 -10.74 -6.14
N TYR A 52 -0.27 -10.86 -6.59
CA TYR A 52 0.88 -10.64 -5.70
C TYR A 52 0.94 -9.19 -5.25
N ILE A 53 1.05 -8.96 -3.94
CA ILE A 53 1.30 -7.63 -3.37
C ILE A 53 2.80 -7.38 -3.41
N LEU A 54 3.21 -6.29 -4.05
CA LEU A 54 4.61 -5.91 -4.17
C LEU A 54 5.05 -5.12 -2.94
N GLU A 55 4.24 -4.16 -2.52
CA GLU A 55 4.53 -3.28 -1.38
C GLU A 55 3.26 -2.63 -0.83
N TRP A 56 3.38 -2.17 0.41
CA TRP A 56 2.45 -1.28 1.09
C TRP A 56 3.16 0.01 1.49
N TYR A 57 2.49 1.13 1.32
CA TYR A 57 3.01 2.45 1.67
C TYR A 57 1.89 3.36 2.13
N VAL A 58 2.26 4.43 2.80
CA VAL A 58 1.34 5.44 3.32
C VAL A 58 1.19 6.57 2.30
N GLU A 59 -0.04 7.01 2.04
CA GLU A 59 -0.31 8.08 1.06
C GLU A 59 0.22 9.44 1.53
N HIS A 60 0.04 9.73 2.82
CA HIS A 60 0.41 10.97 3.49
C HIS A 60 1.37 10.70 4.66
N PRO A 61 2.66 10.42 4.41
CA PRO A 61 3.63 10.16 5.48
C PRO A 61 3.82 11.37 6.41
N GLU A 62 3.65 12.59 5.92
CA GLU A 62 3.79 13.85 6.68
C GLU A 62 2.78 14.01 7.82
N ARG A 63 1.72 13.19 7.83
CA ARG A 63 0.73 13.15 8.92
C ARG A 63 1.16 12.25 10.07
N LEU A 64 2.24 11.48 9.88
CA LEU A 64 2.68 10.43 10.79
C LEU A 64 3.91 10.80 11.62
N ASP A 65 4.47 11.99 11.41
CA ASP A 65 5.60 12.56 12.17
C ASP A 65 5.20 13.11 13.55
#